data_AF-A0A955IF73-F1
#
_entry.id   AF-A0A955IF73-F1
#
_cell.length_a   1.000
_cell.length_b   1.000
_cell.length_c   1.000
_cell.angle_alpha   90.00
_cell.angle_beta   90.00
_cell.angle_gamma   90.00
#
_symmetry.space_group_name_H-M   'P 1'
#
loop_
_entity.id
_entity.type
_entity.pdbx_description
1 polymer ?
#
loop_
_entity_poly.entity_id
_entity_poly.type
_entity_poly.pdbx_seq_one_letter_code
_entity_poly.pdbx_strand_id
1 'polypeptide(L)'
;MAHALRWLALSYPFALASMAYADEITSVWDGSSNTAWGNASNWTPAGVPNNNSTNQYDAVVDGSPRSPFTVVLNFLTVTLNGLTIGLGDTVRVAVSSSAYLYVLTPNYYNDGILEIVNPNLSASIGVGGGVPVLVLAGSGEVRLNGPDHKFKRFLDPPSGQPNPTVVVSATHTLRGEGSVENLRFENYGLVDANKAGGTLQIYSEEYLGFPSIEGVNGGVMQARDGGTLKILGLDNTAGLIVAKNGGTVFPSGITGGSVVAEEGGSVKLQTVVEGERLKDVTFAGTITALKDAKLEGTILNPGQIVLQPWAQGSDAGSVNIKGPTTISGPGVILMESEHPTQVNGIGGVPGSGTHLTIARDQTIRGRGIIGIPLDNYGLIEATGSLPLTLQLSQAGNTLGGVLRAKGGTLRLVDGTCDCSSGVFEATEGGKILIDTV
;
A
#
# COMPACT_ATOMS: atom_id res chain seq x y z
N MET A 1 27.66 8.54 86.99
CA MET A 1 26.87 9.79 86.99
C MET A 1 26.97 10.38 85.60
N ALA A 2 25.92 10.20 84.81
CA ALA A 2 25.86 10.57 83.40
C ALA A 2 25.22 11.95 83.24
N HIS A 3 25.81 12.82 82.43
CA HIS A 3 25.17 14.04 81.96
C HIS A 3 25.44 14.27 80.46
N ALA A 4 24.31 14.36 79.74
CA ALA A 4 24.02 15.19 78.57
C ALA A 4 24.79 14.96 77.25
N LEU A 5 24.17 14.20 76.35
CA LEU A 5 24.27 14.42 74.90
C LEU A 5 23.09 15.29 74.45
N ARG A 6 23.36 16.47 73.89
CA ARG A 6 22.37 17.32 73.20
C ARG A 6 22.11 16.75 71.81
N TRP A 7 20.86 16.39 71.50
CA TRP A 7 20.41 16.14 70.14
C TRP A 7 19.72 17.40 69.59
N LEU A 8 20.27 17.94 68.50
CA LEU A 8 19.66 18.97 67.68
C LEU A 8 18.58 18.29 66.80
N ALA A 9 17.32 18.63 66.98
CA ALA A 9 16.26 18.20 66.08
C ALA A 9 16.25 19.11 64.84
N LEU A 10 16.82 18.64 63.72
CA LEU A 10 16.54 19.22 62.41
C LEU A 10 15.16 18.73 61.96
N SER A 11 14.16 19.60 62.02
CA SER A 11 12.89 19.38 61.33
C SER A 11 13.04 19.76 59.85
N TYR A 12 13.22 18.77 58.98
CA TYR A 12 13.02 18.94 57.54
C TYR A 12 11.50 18.96 57.26
N PRO A 13 10.93 20.03 56.69
CA PRO A 13 9.60 19.94 56.13
C PRO A 13 9.68 19.03 54.90
N PHE A 14 9.11 17.83 54.99
CA PHE A 14 8.73 17.04 53.83
C PHE A 14 7.64 17.84 53.08
N ALA A 15 8.05 18.62 52.08
CA ALA A 15 7.14 19.11 51.07
C ALA A 15 6.70 17.89 50.24
N LEU A 16 5.56 17.30 50.59
CA LEU A 16 4.82 16.45 49.67
C LEU A 16 4.35 17.34 48.52
N ALA A 17 5.14 17.42 47.46
CA ALA A 17 4.67 17.93 46.19
C ALA A 17 3.55 16.97 45.74
N SER A 18 2.30 17.36 45.93
CA SER A 18 1.19 16.72 45.25
C SER A 18 1.44 16.89 43.76
N MET A 19 1.76 15.81 43.06
CA MET A 19 1.71 15.81 41.60
C MET A 19 0.25 16.10 41.25
N ALA A 20 -0.02 17.31 40.77
CA ALA A 20 -1.31 17.64 40.19
C ALA A 20 -1.45 16.74 38.95
N TYR A 21 -2.37 15.77 39.01
CA TYR A 21 -2.76 15.04 37.83
C TYR A 21 -3.53 15.98 36.91
N ALA A 22 -3.31 15.88 35.60
CA ALA A 22 -4.11 16.62 34.64
C ALA A 22 -5.56 16.10 34.73
N ASP A 23 -6.54 17.00 34.74
CA ASP A 23 -7.95 16.62 34.77
C ASP A 23 -8.35 16.03 33.40
N GLU A 24 -8.99 14.87 33.41
CA GLU A 24 -9.58 14.25 32.22
C GLU A 24 -11.02 14.75 32.03
N ILE A 25 -11.28 15.40 30.90
CA ILE A 25 -12.53 16.12 30.62
C ILE A 25 -13.16 15.55 29.35
N THR A 26 -14.33 14.95 29.47
CA THR A 26 -15.16 14.64 28.31
C THR A 26 -16.01 15.85 27.93
N SER A 27 -15.79 16.39 26.75
CA SER A 27 -16.53 17.52 26.19
C SER A 27 -17.44 17.06 25.07
N VAL A 28 -18.74 17.29 25.24
CA VAL A 28 -19.78 16.91 24.27
C VAL A 28 -20.21 18.13 23.47
N TRP A 29 -20.23 17.98 22.14
CA TRP A 29 -20.73 19.01 21.24
C TRP A 29 -22.25 19.11 21.33
N ASP A 30 -22.77 20.30 21.62
CA ASP A 30 -24.21 20.58 21.70
C ASP A 30 -24.73 21.47 20.55
N GLY A 31 -23.81 22.05 19.75
CA GLY A 31 -24.10 22.85 18.58
C GLY A 31 -24.91 24.12 18.85
N SER A 32 -24.85 24.67 20.07
CA SER A 32 -25.75 25.73 20.53
C SER A 32 -25.67 27.07 19.78
N SER A 33 -24.62 27.33 18.98
CA SER A 33 -24.39 28.66 18.39
C SER A 33 -23.94 28.69 16.93
N ASN A 34 -22.96 27.87 16.54
CA ASN A 34 -22.43 27.79 15.17
C ASN A 34 -21.68 26.46 14.97
N THR A 35 -21.03 26.27 13.82
CA THR A 35 -20.28 25.05 13.49
C THR A 35 -18.80 25.08 13.91
N ALA A 36 -18.28 26.18 14.45
CA ALA A 36 -16.85 26.35 14.68
C ALA A 36 -16.38 25.64 15.96
N TRP A 37 -15.41 24.72 15.86
CA TRP A 37 -14.82 23.98 16.99
C TRP A 37 -14.38 24.91 18.12
N GLY A 38 -13.81 26.07 17.77
CA GLY A 38 -13.30 27.05 18.72
C GLY A 38 -14.31 27.92 19.44
N ASN A 39 -15.60 27.71 19.24
CA ASN A 39 -16.58 28.37 20.07
C ASN A 39 -16.87 27.54 21.33
N ALA A 40 -16.37 28.00 22.48
CA ALA A 40 -16.54 27.33 23.77
C ALA A 40 -18.01 27.09 24.17
N SER A 41 -18.96 27.89 23.65
CA SER A 41 -20.38 27.71 23.95
C SER A 41 -21.00 26.50 23.28
N ASN A 42 -20.35 25.92 22.25
CA ASN A 42 -20.84 24.71 21.59
C ASN A 42 -20.49 23.41 22.34
N TRP A 43 -19.82 23.52 23.48
CA TRP A 43 -19.31 22.39 24.24
C TRP A 43 -19.89 22.35 25.64
N THR A 44 -20.20 21.16 26.11
CA THR A 44 -20.59 20.89 27.50
C THR A 44 -19.61 19.87 28.11
N PRO A 45 -18.90 20.19 29.21
CA PRO A 45 -18.86 21.50 29.88
C PRO A 45 -18.26 22.60 28.99
N ALA A 46 -18.65 23.86 29.24
CA ALA A 46 -18.20 25.00 28.46
C ALA A 46 -16.67 25.13 28.46
N GLY A 47 -16.08 25.09 27.28
CA GLY A 47 -14.63 25.08 27.08
C GLY A 47 -14.30 24.47 25.72
N VAL A 48 -13.25 24.96 25.07
CA VAL A 48 -12.81 24.39 23.79
C VAL A 48 -11.96 23.15 24.08
N PRO A 49 -12.32 21.96 23.59
CA PRO A 49 -11.53 20.75 23.78
C PRO A 49 -10.21 20.89 23.04
N ASN A 50 -9.13 20.98 23.81
CA ASN A 50 -7.75 21.01 23.32
C ASN A 50 -6.79 20.76 24.49
N ASN A 51 -6.08 19.64 24.47
CA ASN A 51 -5.13 19.23 25.51
C ASN A 51 -4.13 20.35 25.80
N ASN A 52 -3.86 20.57 27.08
CA ASN A 52 -2.88 21.52 27.57
C ASN A 52 -2.16 20.97 28.81
N SER A 53 -1.36 21.80 29.48
CA SER A 53 -0.56 21.37 30.64
C SER A 53 -1.39 20.93 31.84
N THR A 54 -2.67 21.32 31.93
CA THR A 54 -3.53 21.06 33.09
C THR A 54 -4.71 20.15 32.76
N ASN A 55 -5.20 20.16 31.51
CA ASN A 55 -6.40 19.45 31.11
C ASN A 55 -6.13 18.54 29.91
N GLN A 56 -6.68 17.35 29.97
CA GLN A 56 -6.75 16.40 28.87
C GLN A 56 -8.21 16.22 28.46
N TYR A 57 -8.49 16.20 27.17
CA TYR A 57 -9.83 16.25 26.62
C TYR A 57 -10.15 15.05 25.76
N ASP A 58 -11.29 14.44 26.02
CA ASP A 58 -12.01 13.62 25.05
C ASP A 58 -13.11 14.48 24.41
N ALA A 59 -13.22 14.46 23.10
CA ALA A 59 -14.28 15.18 22.39
C ALA A 59 -15.33 14.22 21.82
N VAL A 60 -16.61 14.49 22.07
CA VAL A 60 -17.73 13.72 21.54
C VAL A 60 -18.57 14.62 20.64
N VAL A 61 -18.67 14.28 19.37
CA VAL A 61 -19.56 14.90 18.40
C VAL A 61 -20.64 13.89 18.06
N ASP A 62 -21.77 13.97 18.76
CA ASP A 62 -22.92 13.08 18.55
C ASP A 62 -24.22 13.89 18.51
N GLY A 63 -24.80 14.01 17.32
CA GLY A 63 -26.06 14.71 17.08
C GLY A 63 -27.30 13.88 17.41
N SER A 64 -27.15 12.58 17.68
CA SER A 64 -28.25 11.66 17.91
C SER A 64 -28.90 11.87 19.29
N PRO A 65 -30.24 11.79 19.40
CA PRO A 65 -31.23 11.56 18.34
C PRO A 65 -31.76 12.86 17.69
N ARG A 66 -31.15 14.03 17.93
CA ARG A 66 -31.68 15.33 17.49
C ARG A 66 -31.52 15.52 15.99
N SER A 67 -30.29 15.68 15.53
CA SER A 67 -29.93 15.99 14.15
C SER A 67 -28.41 15.88 13.98
N PRO A 68 -27.92 15.38 12.84
CA PRO A 68 -26.48 15.34 12.59
C PRO A 68 -25.80 16.71 12.71
N PHE A 69 -24.64 16.74 13.36
CA PHE A 69 -23.77 17.89 13.48
C PHE A 69 -22.73 17.92 12.35
N THR A 70 -22.37 19.14 11.96
CA THR A 70 -21.14 19.40 11.20
C THR A 70 -20.28 20.36 11.99
N VAL A 71 -19.15 19.87 12.47
CA VAL A 71 -18.18 20.64 13.26
C VAL A 71 -16.98 20.96 12.40
N VAL A 72 -16.60 22.23 12.34
CA VAL A 72 -15.49 22.74 11.55
C VAL A 72 -14.31 23.07 12.48
N LEU A 73 -13.20 22.36 12.32
CA LEU A 73 -11.94 22.73 12.96
C LEU A 73 -11.45 24.04 12.34
N ASN A 74 -11.51 25.10 13.13
CA ASN A 74 -11.02 26.45 12.81
C ASN A 74 -9.73 26.80 13.58
N PHE A 75 -8.99 25.80 14.05
CA PHE A 75 -7.67 25.93 14.70
C PHE A 75 -6.57 25.30 13.87
N LEU A 76 -5.37 25.87 13.98
CA LEU A 76 -4.15 25.29 13.42
C LEU A 76 -3.83 23.92 14.03
N THR A 77 -4.16 23.72 15.30
CA THR A 77 -3.83 22.50 16.01
C THR A 77 -4.87 22.20 17.09
N VAL A 78 -5.42 21.00 17.03
CA VAL A 78 -6.28 20.41 18.05
C VAL A 78 -5.62 19.12 18.53
N THR A 79 -5.39 19.02 19.83
CA THR A 79 -4.84 17.82 20.46
C THR A 79 -5.88 17.26 21.41
N LEU A 80 -6.18 15.97 21.32
CA LEU A 80 -7.18 15.29 22.14
C LEU A 80 -6.60 13.99 22.68
N ASN A 81 -7.12 13.52 23.81
CA ASN A 81 -6.94 12.13 24.23
C ASN A 81 -7.78 11.21 23.35
N GLY A 82 -9.08 11.49 23.23
CA GLY A 82 -10.02 10.71 22.45
C GLY A 82 -10.95 11.56 21.60
N LEU A 83 -11.48 10.93 20.55
CA LEU A 83 -12.46 11.53 19.66
C LEU A 83 -13.55 10.51 19.32
N THR A 84 -14.80 10.87 19.59
CA THR A 84 -15.99 10.12 19.17
C THR A 84 -16.77 10.94 18.16
N ILE A 85 -17.08 10.35 17.01
CA ILE A 85 -17.97 10.93 15.98
C ILE A 85 -19.15 9.98 15.80
N GLY A 86 -20.35 10.46 16.11
CA GLY A 86 -21.60 9.73 16.02
C GLY A 86 -22.06 9.49 14.59
N LEU A 87 -23.02 8.57 14.43
CA LEU A 87 -23.56 8.20 13.13
C LEU A 87 -24.24 9.41 12.46
N GLY A 88 -23.79 9.73 11.25
CA GLY A 88 -24.29 10.86 10.47
C GLY A 88 -23.58 12.18 10.78
N ASP A 89 -22.85 12.28 11.89
CA ASP A 89 -22.09 13.47 12.25
C ASP A 89 -20.83 13.63 11.40
N THR A 90 -20.34 14.87 11.31
CA THR A 90 -19.13 15.20 10.55
C THR A 90 -18.21 16.11 11.35
N VAL A 91 -16.93 15.73 11.45
CA VAL A 91 -15.84 16.61 11.86
C VAL A 91 -15.03 16.97 10.61
N ARG A 92 -14.96 18.26 10.32
CA ARG A 92 -14.37 18.81 9.10
C ARG A 92 -13.14 19.65 9.43
N VAL A 93 -11.99 19.26 8.91
CA VAL A 93 -10.76 20.03 9.00
C VAL A 93 -10.73 21.06 7.86
N ALA A 94 -11.16 22.29 8.14
CA ALA A 94 -11.30 23.36 7.14
C ALA A 94 -10.70 24.69 7.61
N VAL A 95 -9.38 24.73 7.74
CA VAL A 95 -8.62 25.93 8.06
C VAL A 95 -8.09 26.63 6.80
N SER A 96 -7.72 27.91 6.95
CA SER A 96 -7.09 28.74 5.92
C SER A 96 -5.56 28.57 5.82
N SER A 97 -4.96 27.75 6.68
CA SER A 97 -3.52 27.42 6.72
C SER A 97 -3.34 25.94 7.09
N SER A 98 -2.12 25.46 7.34
CA SER A 98 -1.96 24.04 7.75
C SER A 98 -2.65 23.75 9.09
N ALA A 99 -3.48 22.70 9.13
CA ALA A 99 -4.09 22.20 10.36
C ALA A 99 -3.63 20.80 10.73
N TYR A 100 -3.70 20.55 12.04
CA TYR A 100 -3.40 19.29 12.65
C TYR A 100 -4.49 18.88 13.65
N LEU A 101 -4.96 17.64 13.54
CA LEU A 101 -5.79 16.98 14.55
C LEU A 101 -5.00 15.79 15.11
N TYR A 102 -4.75 15.82 16.42
CA TYR A 102 -4.05 14.76 17.13
C TYR A 102 -4.96 14.02 18.09
N VAL A 103 -4.86 12.69 18.07
CA VAL A 103 -5.47 11.82 19.07
C VAL A 103 -4.34 11.05 19.76
N LEU A 104 -4.21 11.27 21.07
CA LEU A 104 -3.08 10.82 21.90
C LEU A 104 -3.36 9.54 22.68
N THR A 105 -4.53 8.94 22.52
CA THR A 105 -4.86 7.65 23.12
C THR A 105 -5.55 6.77 22.07
N PRO A 106 -5.67 5.46 22.28
CA PRO A 106 -6.43 4.59 21.38
C PRO A 106 -7.95 4.85 21.39
N ASN A 107 -8.44 5.84 22.16
CA ASN A 107 -9.85 6.20 22.27
C ASN A 107 -10.36 7.00 21.05
N TYR A 108 -10.19 6.43 19.86
CA TYR A 108 -10.80 6.95 18.63
C TYR A 108 -11.96 6.04 18.21
N TYR A 109 -13.14 6.63 18.01
CA TYR A 109 -14.31 5.93 17.52
C TYR A 109 -15.08 6.81 16.55
N ASN A 110 -15.40 6.30 15.36
CA ASN A 110 -16.02 7.07 14.30
C ASN A 110 -17.08 6.22 13.59
N ASP A 111 -18.34 6.54 13.81
CA ASP A 111 -19.49 6.06 13.04
C ASP A 111 -19.96 7.10 12.00
N GLY A 112 -19.38 8.30 12.02
CA GLY A 112 -19.67 9.40 11.11
C GLY A 112 -18.57 9.63 10.08
N ILE A 113 -18.23 10.91 9.86
CA ILE A 113 -17.23 11.33 8.87
C ILE A 113 -16.19 12.24 9.54
N LEU A 114 -14.91 11.87 9.41
CA LEU A 114 -13.79 12.77 9.60
C LEU A 114 -13.25 13.18 8.23
N GLU A 115 -13.33 14.46 7.88
CA GLU A 115 -13.00 14.92 6.53
C GLU A 115 -12.00 16.07 6.53
N ILE A 116 -10.94 15.93 5.72
CA ILE A 116 -10.03 17.02 5.37
C ILE A 116 -10.46 17.59 4.01
N VAL A 117 -10.79 18.88 3.94
CA VAL A 117 -11.51 19.45 2.79
C VAL A 117 -10.79 20.51 1.99
N ASN A 118 -9.66 21.05 2.45
CA ASN A 118 -9.03 22.17 1.77
C ASN A 118 -7.91 21.66 0.85
N PRO A 119 -8.19 21.36 -0.44
CA PRO A 119 -7.26 20.66 -1.32
C PRO A 119 -5.95 21.41 -1.57
N ASN A 120 -5.93 22.72 -1.28
CA ASN A 120 -4.79 23.59 -1.56
C ASN A 120 -3.84 23.76 -0.36
N LEU A 121 -4.10 23.08 0.76
CA LEU A 121 -3.32 23.23 1.97
C LEU A 121 -2.90 21.86 2.52
N SER A 122 -1.67 21.81 3.03
CA SER A 122 -1.23 20.65 3.80
C SER A 122 -2.01 20.58 5.12
N ALA A 123 -2.82 19.56 5.28
CA ALA A 123 -3.53 19.25 6.51
C ALA A 123 -3.27 17.80 6.89
N SER A 124 -3.13 17.54 8.18
CA SER A 124 -2.76 16.22 8.67
C SER A 124 -3.64 15.77 9.83
N ILE A 125 -4.07 14.51 9.77
CA ILE A 125 -4.55 13.78 10.93
C ILE A 125 -3.37 12.95 11.40
N GLY A 126 -3.09 12.96 12.71
CA GLY A 126 -1.95 12.24 13.22
C GLY A 126 -2.13 11.59 14.56
N VAL A 127 -1.30 10.57 14.77
CA VAL A 127 -1.11 9.91 16.05
C VAL A 127 0.07 10.58 16.76
N GLY A 128 -0.12 10.91 18.04
CA GLY A 128 0.92 11.53 18.88
C GLY A 128 1.13 10.77 20.20
N GLY A 129 2.18 11.11 20.93
CA GLY A 129 2.26 10.85 22.38
C GLY A 129 2.64 9.43 22.82
N GLY A 130 3.42 8.67 22.05
CA GLY A 130 3.84 7.31 22.46
C GLY A 130 2.73 6.26 22.39
N VAL A 131 1.62 6.56 21.72
CA VAL A 131 0.58 5.58 21.38
C VAL A 131 1.15 4.55 20.40
N PRO A 132 1.24 3.26 20.77
CA PRO A 132 1.77 2.25 19.87
C PRO A 132 0.79 1.90 18.75
N VAL A 133 -0.52 2.06 18.98
CA VAL A 133 -1.59 1.67 18.04
C VAL A 133 -2.77 2.64 18.12
N LEU A 134 -3.14 3.25 16.99
CA LEU A 134 -4.43 3.93 16.80
C LEU A 134 -5.35 3.04 15.97
N VAL A 135 -6.54 2.75 16.48
CA VAL A 135 -7.56 2.00 15.75
C VAL A 135 -8.62 2.98 15.24
N LEU A 136 -8.84 3.02 13.92
CA LEU A 136 -10.01 3.65 13.31
C LEU A 136 -11.22 2.72 13.53
N ALA A 137 -11.78 2.76 14.74
CA ALA A 137 -12.94 1.96 15.14
C ALA A 137 -14.26 2.61 14.69
N GLY A 138 -15.31 1.79 14.62
CA GLY A 138 -16.64 2.20 14.15
C GLY A 138 -16.86 1.90 12.66
N SER A 139 -18.05 2.22 12.16
CA SER A 139 -18.46 2.03 10.76
C SER A 139 -18.28 3.26 9.88
N GLY A 140 -17.67 4.30 10.42
CA GLY A 140 -17.53 5.60 9.77
C GLY A 140 -16.41 5.66 8.75
N GLU A 141 -16.04 6.90 8.43
CA GLU A 141 -15.15 7.20 7.34
C GLU A 141 -14.14 8.30 7.64
N VAL A 142 -12.89 8.09 7.21
CA VAL A 142 -11.89 9.15 7.08
C VAL A 142 -11.75 9.52 5.60
N ARG A 143 -11.86 10.81 5.29
CA ARG A 143 -11.75 11.35 3.93
C ARG A 143 -10.58 12.30 3.80
N LEU A 144 -9.65 11.97 2.91
CA LEU A 144 -8.62 12.87 2.44
C LEU A 144 -9.07 13.43 1.08
N ASN A 145 -9.31 14.74 0.96
CA ASN A 145 -9.76 15.36 -0.30
C ASN A 145 -8.72 16.30 -0.93
N GLY A 146 -7.45 15.96 -0.87
CA GLY A 146 -6.39 16.83 -1.38
C GLY A 146 -5.03 16.14 -1.44
N PRO A 147 -4.20 16.43 -2.46
CA PRO A 147 -2.93 15.74 -2.68
C PRO A 147 -1.93 15.93 -1.53
N ASP A 148 -2.01 17.05 -0.81
CA ASP A 148 -1.14 17.36 0.34
C ASP A 148 -1.77 16.96 1.69
N HIS A 149 -2.91 16.26 1.68
CA HIS A 149 -3.54 15.76 2.89
C HIS A 149 -2.89 14.47 3.35
N LYS A 150 -2.64 14.37 4.66
CA LYS A 150 -1.83 13.28 5.21
C LYS A 150 -2.48 12.63 6.42
N PHE A 151 -2.39 11.31 6.47
CA PHE A 151 -2.49 10.54 7.70
C PHE A 151 -1.07 10.14 8.10
N LYS A 152 -0.54 10.72 9.18
CA LYS A 152 0.89 10.57 9.51
C LYS A 152 1.18 10.57 11.00
N ARG A 153 2.34 10.06 11.39
CA ARG A 153 2.91 10.35 12.73
C ARG A 153 3.36 11.82 12.82
N PHE A 154 3.27 12.39 14.02
CA PHE A 154 3.77 13.74 14.29
C PHE A 154 5.09 13.83 15.07
N LEU A 155 5.33 12.92 16.02
CA LEU A 155 6.53 12.94 16.86
C LEU A 155 7.38 11.73 16.56
N ASP A 156 8.68 11.92 16.34
CA ASP A 156 9.61 10.80 16.25
C ASP A 156 9.54 9.96 17.52
N PRO A 157 9.46 8.61 17.40
CA PRO A 157 9.63 7.76 18.55
C PRO A 157 10.95 8.10 19.25
N PRO A 158 11.01 8.01 20.59
CA PRO A 158 12.30 7.96 21.28
C PRO A 158 13.22 6.98 20.55
N SER A 159 14.50 7.32 20.35
CA SER A 159 15.41 6.52 19.55
C SER A 159 15.36 5.03 19.93
N GLY A 160 15.00 4.17 18.98
CA GLY A 160 14.85 2.73 19.16
C GLY A 160 13.41 2.22 19.42
N GLN A 161 12.39 3.08 19.38
CA GLN A 161 10.98 2.64 19.42
C GLN A 161 10.41 2.48 18.00
N PRO A 162 9.53 1.50 17.77
CA PRO A 162 8.90 1.30 16.46
C PRO A 162 7.95 2.44 16.12
N ASN A 163 7.62 2.56 14.84
CA ASN A 163 6.61 3.48 14.36
C ASN A 163 5.24 3.13 14.96
N PRO A 164 4.38 4.12 15.25
CA PRO A 164 3.01 3.86 15.67
C PRO A 164 2.27 3.13 14.55
N THR A 165 1.38 2.23 14.95
CA THR A 165 0.52 1.48 14.04
C THR A 165 -0.82 2.20 13.89
N VAL A 166 -1.33 2.28 12.67
CA VAL A 166 -2.72 2.70 12.40
C VAL A 166 -3.46 1.51 11.84
N VAL A 167 -4.60 1.20 12.46
CA VAL A 167 -5.47 0.09 12.07
C VAL A 167 -6.77 0.64 11.51
N VAL A 168 -7.04 0.41 10.22
CA VAL A 168 -8.39 0.59 9.66
C VAL A 168 -9.22 -0.65 10.03
N SER A 169 -10.17 -0.51 10.95
CA SER A 169 -10.99 -1.65 11.39
C SER A 169 -11.90 -2.18 10.27
N ALA A 170 -12.39 -3.42 10.41
CA ALA A 170 -13.11 -4.12 9.36
C ALA A 170 -14.37 -3.42 8.83
N THR A 171 -14.97 -2.56 9.64
CA THR A 171 -16.18 -1.80 9.28
C THR A 171 -15.88 -0.37 8.83
N HIS A 172 -14.63 0.09 8.95
CA HIS A 172 -14.26 1.47 8.72
C HIS A 172 -13.73 1.67 7.29
N THR A 173 -13.92 2.87 6.77
CA THR A 173 -13.39 3.28 5.45
C THR A 173 -12.35 4.40 5.56
N LEU A 174 -11.26 4.30 4.81
CA LEU A 174 -10.36 5.41 4.48
C LEU A 174 -10.48 5.67 2.98
N ARG A 175 -10.76 6.92 2.55
CA ARG A 175 -10.94 7.21 1.13
C ARG A 175 -10.42 8.55 0.65
N GLY A 176 -10.32 8.67 -0.67
CA GLY A 176 -10.14 9.92 -1.41
C GLY A 176 -8.76 10.02 -2.08
N GLU A 177 -8.05 11.13 -1.85
CA GLU A 177 -6.69 11.42 -2.34
C GLU A 177 -5.84 12.04 -1.22
N GLY A 178 -4.53 11.77 -1.21
CA GLY A 178 -3.59 12.17 -0.17
C GLY A 178 -2.56 11.07 0.11
N SER A 179 -1.92 11.11 1.27
CA SER A 179 -0.95 10.08 1.69
C SER A 179 -1.19 9.53 3.09
N VAL A 180 -0.88 8.26 3.27
CA VAL A 180 -0.59 7.63 4.57
C VAL A 180 0.92 7.41 4.61
N GLU A 181 1.59 8.05 5.57
CA GLU A 181 3.06 8.06 5.63
C GLU A 181 3.57 8.09 7.07
N ASN A 182 4.83 7.68 7.26
CA ASN A 182 5.53 7.72 8.56
C ASN A 182 4.85 6.93 9.69
N LEU A 183 4.28 5.77 9.36
CA LEU A 183 3.60 4.88 10.30
C LEU A 183 3.56 3.44 9.77
N ARG A 184 3.34 2.48 10.66
CA ARG A 184 2.95 1.11 10.29
C ARG A 184 1.46 1.11 9.96
N PHE A 185 1.08 0.56 8.81
CA PHE A 185 -0.30 0.60 8.33
C PHE A 185 -0.93 -0.80 8.30
N GLU A 186 -2.06 -0.96 8.98
CA GLU A 186 -2.84 -2.19 8.98
C GLU A 186 -4.26 -1.90 8.48
N ASN A 187 -4.66 -2.54 7.39
CA ASN A 187 -6.00 -2.41 6.84
C ASN A 187 -6.77 -3.73 7.02
N TYR A 188 -7.87 -3.69 7.74
CA TYR A 188 -8.86 -4.76 7.80
C TYR A 188 -10.21 -4.34 7.20
N GLY A 189 -10.42 -3.05 6.94
CA GLY A 189 -11.61 -2.48 6.34
C GLY A 189 -11.44 -2.16 4.85
N LEU A 190 -11.91 -0.98 4.46
CA LEU A 190 -11.84 -0.48 3.09
C LEU A 190 -10.88 0.72 2.97
N VAL A 191 -9.91 0.61 2.07
CA VAL A 191 -9.13 1.75 1.55
C VAL A 191 -9.54 2.01 0.11
N ASP A 192 -10.01 3.22 -0.19
CA ASP A 192 -10.69 3.54 -1.45
C ASP A 192 -10.16 4.82 -2.12
N ALA A 193 -9.30 4.64 -3.13
CA ALA A 193 -8.84 5.73 -4.00
C ALA A 193 -9.91 6.01 -5.06
N ASN A 194 -10.87 6.88 -4.73
CA ASN A 194 -12.06 7.14 -5.54
C ASN A 194 -12.16 8.56 -6.10
N LYS A 195 -11.09 9.34 -5.98
CA LYS A 195 -11.06 10.71 -6.50
C LYS A 195 -10.52 10.73 -7.93
N ALA A 196 -11.36 11.03 -8.91
CA ALA A 196 -10.96 11.13 -10.31
C ALA A 196 -9.76 12.07 -10.50
N GLY A 197 -8.67 11.56 -11.09
CA GLY A 197 -7.40 12.29 -11.28
C GLY A 197 -6.57 12.48 -10.01
N GLY A 198 -7.11 12.13 -8.84
CA GLY A 198 -6.43 12.15 -7.56
C GLY A 198 -5.64 10.86 -7.30
N THR A 199 -4.67 10.96 -6.38
CA THR A 199 -3.87 9.81 -5.94
C THR A 199 -3.99 9.64 -4.43
N LEU A 200 -4.33 8.44 -3.98
CA LEU A 200 -4.13 8.00 -2.60
C LEU A 200 -2.86 7.16 -2.53
N GLN A 201 -1.95 7.52 -1.64
CA GLN A 201 -0.67 6.85 -1.46
C GLN A 201 -0.63 6.16 -0.10
N ILE A 202 -0.27 4.88 -0.09
CA ILE A 202 -0.03 4.12 1.13
C ILE A 202 1.46 3.77 1.16
N TYR A 203 2.20 4.50 1.99
CA TYR A 203 3.62 4.28 2.23
C TYR A 203 3.80 3.73 3.64
N SER A 204 4.04 2.42 3.78
CA SER A 204 4.73 1.94 4.98
C SER A 204 6.19 2.39 4.85
N GLU A 205 6.79 2.89 5.93
CA GLU A 205 8.02 3.69 5.87
C GLU A 205 9.15 3.07 5.03
N GLU A 206 9.46 3.75 3.92
CA GLU A 206 10.80 3.78 3.33
C GLU A 206 11.21 5.24 3.10
N TYR A 207 11.52 5.92 4.18
CA TYR A 207 12.45 7.04 4.15
C TYR A 207 13.47 6.68 5.23
N LEU A 208 14.74 6.48 4.86
CA LEU A 208 15.91 6.19 5.74
C LEU A 208 16.46 4.74 5.85
N GLY A 209 16.19 3.85 4.90
CA GLY A 209 17.06 2.67 4.68
C GLY A 209 16.88 1.48 5.63
N PHE A 210 15.65 1.24 6.10
CA PHE A 210 15.29 0.00 6.79
C PHE A 210 14.56 -0.97 5.83
N PRO A 211 14.83 -2.29 5.89
CA PRO A 211 14.21 -3.25 4.97
C PRO A 211 12.72 -3.47 5.27
N SER A 212 11.90 -3.14 4.26
CA SER A 212 10.60 -3.67 3.82
C SER A 212 9.71 -4.51 4.76
N ILE A 213 8.42 -4.13 4.78
CA ILE A 213 7.21 -4.74 5.37
C ILE A 213 6.96 -4.39 6.84
N GLU A 214 6.46 -3.18 7.06
CA GLU A 214 5.75 -2.82 8.30
C GLU A 214 4.30 -2.44 7.96
N GLY A 215 3.52 -3.43 7.53
CA GLY A 215 2.10 -3.24 7.32
C GLY A 215 1.40 -4.47 6.77
N VAL A 216 0.10 -4.54 7.00
CA VAL A 216 -0.77 -5.66 6.63
C VAL A 216 -1.99 -5.13 5.89
N ASN A 217 -2.35 -5.79 4.79
CA ASN A 217 -3.68 -5.71 4.21
C ASN A 217 -4.40 -7.05 4.47
N GLY A 218 -5.36 -7.04 5.39
CA GLY A 218 -6.35 -8.10 5.58
C GLY A 218 -7.76 -7.70 5.10
N GLY A 219 -7.92 -6.50 4.57
CA GLY A 219 -9.17 -5.97 4.03
C GLY A 219 -9.13 -5.79 2.51
N VAL A 220 -9.85 -4.78 2.03
CA VAL A 220 -9.87 -4.39 0.61
C VAL A 220 -9.18 -3.05 0.43
N MET A 221 -8.23 -2.99 -0.50
CA MET A 221 -7.71 -1.74 -1.04
C MET A 221 -8.11 -1.63 -2.51
N GLN A 222 -8.73 -0.52 -2.89
CA GLN A 222 -9.23 -0.35 -4.25
C GLN A 222 -8.93 1.02 -4.86
N ALA A 223 -8.83 1.04 -6.19
CA ALA A 223 -8.89 2.26 -6.98
C ALA A 223 -10.08 2.19 -7.94
N ARG A 224 -10.87 3.26 -7.99
CA ARG A 224 -12.07 3.35 -8.85
C ARG A 224 -12.35 4.76 -9.33
N ASP A 225 -13.25 4.88 -10.31
CA ASP A 225 -13.79 6.16 -10.80
C ASP A 225 -12.69 7.15 -11.24
N GLY A 226 -11.65 6.62 -11.88
CA GLY A 226 -10.49 7.41 -12.33
C GLY A 226 -9.50 7.80 -11.22
N GLY A 227 -9.68 7.30 -10.00
CA GLY A 227 -8.72 7.45 -8.91
C GLY A 227 -7.49 6.55 -9.05
N THR A 228 -6.38 6.97 -8.44
CA THR A 228 -5.14 6.21 -8.43
C THR A 228 -4.77 5.78 -7.00
N LEU A 229 -4.48 4.50 -6.80
CA LEU A 229 -3.92 3.97 -5.57
C LEU A 229 -2.45 3.60 -5.81
N LYS A 230 -1.54 4.16 -5.02
CA LYS A 230 -0.11 3.76 -5.01
C LYS A 230 0.20 3.08 -3.68
N ILE A 231 0.81 1.91 -3.74
CA ILE A 231 1.13 1.11 -2.56
C ILE A 231 2.61 0.77 -2.57
N LEU A 232 3.26 0.97 -1.42
CA LEU A 232 4.65 0.61 -1.18
C LEU A 232 4.72 -0.30 0.05
N GLY A 233 5.07 -1.57 -0.15
CA GLY A 233 5.38 -2.52 0.91
C GLY A 233 4.20 -2.90 1.81
N LEU A 234 3.61 -4.09 1.62
CA LEU A 234 2.60 -4.66 2.53
C LEU A 234 2.60 -6.20 2.46
N ASP A 235 2.30 -6.84 3.59
CA ASP A 235 1.79 -8.22 3.59
C ASP A 235 0.30 -8.18 3.23
N ASN A 236 -0.04 -8.70 2.07
CA ASN A 236 -1.39 -8.77 1.51
C ASN A 236 -1.97 -10.19 1.56
N THR A 237 -1.37 -11.13 2.28
CA THR A 237 -1.76 -12.56 2.27
C THR A 237 -3.25 -12.80 2.49
N ALA A 238 -3.90 -12.03 3.36
CA ALA A 238 -5.33 -12.12 3.66
C ALA A 238 -6.18 -11.08 2.91
N GLY A 239 -5.56 -10.22 2.12
CA GLY A 239 -6.17 -9.03 1.53
C GLY A 239 -6.44 -9.11 0.03
N LEU A 240 -7.25 -8.16 -0.43
CA LEU A 240 -7.50 -7.90 -1.84
C LEU A 240 -7.03 -6.50 -2.20
N ILE A 241 -6.28 -6.40 -3.29
CA ILE A 241 -5.96 -5.14 -3.96
C ILE A 241 -6.65 -5.17 -5.33
N VAL A 242 -7.49 -4.18 -5.65
CA VAL A 242 -8.29 -4.19 -6.88
C VAL A 242 -8.36 -2.84 -7.59
N ALA A 243 -8.15 -2.84 -8.90
CA ALA A 243 -8.43 -1.71 -9.78
C ALA A 243 -9.75 -1.99 -10.52
N LYS A 244 -10.72 -1.07 -10.45
CA LYS A 244 -12.00 -1.20 -11.15
C LYS A 244 -12.55 0.13 -11.67
N ASN A 245 -13.54 0.11 -12.56
CA ASN A 245 -14.25 1.31 -13.03
C ASN A 245 -13.32 2.48 -13.44
N GLY A 246 -12.29 2.17 -14.24
CA GLY A 246 -11.29 3.15 -14.70
C GLY A 246 -10.27 3.61 -13.66
N GLY A 247 -10.29 3.04 -12.44
CA GLY A 247 -9.26 3.26 -11.43
C GLY A 247 -7.93 2.61 -11.79
N THR A 248 -6.83 3.12 -11.23
CA THR A 248 -5.47 2.59 -11.45
C THR A 248 -4.79 2.22 -10.14
N VAL A 249 -4.18 1.04 -10.07
CA VAL A 249 -3.34 0.62 -8.95
C VAL A 249 -1.88 0.46 -9.40
N PHE A 250 -0.97 1.02 -8.63
CA PHE A 250 0.48 0.80 -8.73
C PHE A 250 0.97 0.07 -7.47
N PRO A 251 0.99 -1.27 -7.45
CA PRO A 251 1.48 -2.03 -6.32
C PRO A 251 3.00 -2.23 -6.41
N SER A 252 3.71 -1.96 -5.32
CA SER A 252 5.12 -2.30 -5.13
C SER A 252 5.35 -2.91 -3.75
N GLY A 253 6.34 -3.82 -3.64
CA GLY A 253 6.68 -4.44 -2.36
C GLY A 253 5.61 -5.35 -1.74
N ILE A 254 4.68 -5.89 -2.54
CA ILE A 254 3.56 -6.70 -2.05
C ILE A 254 3.96 -8.17 -1.85
N THR A 255 3.59 -8.74 -0.70
CA THR A 255 3.70 -10.19 -0.45
C THR A 255 2.32 -10.81 -0.28
N GLY A 256 2.01 -11.89 -1.00
CA GLY A 256 0.77 -12.65 -0.82
C GLY A 256 -0.50 -12.02 -1.41
N GLY A 257 -1.59 -12.79 -1.32
CA GLY A 257 -2.94 -12.36 -1.65
C GLY A 257 -3.20 -12.09 -3.13
N SER A 258 -4.28 -11.35 -3.40
CA SER A 258 -4.76 -11.08 -4.76
C SER A 258 -4.57 -9.63 -5.16
N VAL A 259 -4.08 -9.44 -6.39
CA VAL A 259 -4.00 -8.16 -7.10
C VAL A 259 -4.79 -8.29 -8.40
N VAL A 260 -5.87 -7.52 -8.53
CA VAL A 260 -6.91 -7.74 -9.56
C VAL A 260 -7.17 -6.49 -10.38
N ALA A 261 -7.30 -6.66 -11.70
CA ALA A 261 -7.87 -5.66 -12.60
C ALA A 261 -9.23 -6.15 -13.12
N GLU A 262 -10.30 -5.41 -12.86
CA GLU A 262 -11.67 -5.75 -13.29
C GLU A 262 -12.41 -4.50 -13.79
N GLU A 263 -13.57 -4.65 -14.46
CA GLU A 263 -14.46 -3.53 -14.83
C GLU A 263 -13.75 -2.32 -15.48
N GLY A 264 -12.73 -2.55 -16.31
CA GLY A 264 -11.95 -1.49 -16.96
C GLY A 264 -10.93 -0.78 -16.08
N GLY A 265 -10.66 -1.27 -14.86
CA GLY A 265 -9.54 -0.84 -14.03
C GLY A 265 -8.19 -1.33 -14.57
N SER A 266 -7.12 -0.68 -14.12
CA SER A 266 -5.75 -0.96 -14.56
C SER A 266 -4.82 -1.23 -13.38
N VAL A 267 -4.14 -2.37 -13.39
CA VAL A 267 -3.01 -2.63 -12.49
C VAL A 267 -1.71 -2.50 -13.27
N LYS A 268 -0.79 -1.71 -12.72
CA LYS A 268 0.51 -1.41 -13.33
C LYS A 268 1.63 -1.78 -12.38
N LEU A 269 2.35 -2.86 -12.67
CA LEU A 269 3.49 -3.29 -11.87
C LEU A 269 4.67 -2.37 -12.15
N GLN A 270 5.16 -1.71 -11.11
CA GLN A 270 6.33 -0.86 -11.15
C GLN A 270 7.13 -1.06 -9.86
N THR A 271 8.41 -1.40 -10.00
CA THR A 271 9.35 -1.35 -8.88
C THR A 271 9.79 0.10 -8.72
N VAL A 272 9.45 0.74 -7.60
CA VAL A 272 9.77 2.16 -7.37
C VAL A 272 10.98 2.34 -6.46
N VAL A 273 11.27 1.36 -5.59
CA VAL A 273 12.47 1.37 -4.76
C VAL A 273 13.35 0.13 -4.96
N GLU A 274 14.65 0.30 -4.76
CA GLU A 274 15.63 -0.76 -4.90
C GLU A 274 15.37 -1.89 -3.88
N GLY A 275 15.16 -3.11 -4.38
CA GLY A 275 14.96 -4.30 -3.56
C GLY A 275 13.50 -4.74 -3.46
N GLU A 276 12.54 -3.85 -3.75
CA GLU A 276 11.11 -4.17 -3.82
C GLU A 276 10.80 -5.21 -4.90
N ARG A 277 9.72 -5.96 -4.67
CA ARG A 277 9.23 -7.03 -5.53
C ARG A 277 7.79 -7.36 -5.20
N LEU A 278 7.10 -8.02 -6.12
CA LEU A 278 5.87 -8.72 -5.83
C LEU A 278 6.19 -10.19 -5.59
N LYS A 279 5.82 -10.69 -4.40
CA LYS A 279 6.17 -12.02 -3.93
C LYS A 279 4.92 -12.83 -3.61
N ASP A 280 4.84 -14.07 -4.09
CA ASP A 280 3.75 -15.00 -3.74
C ASP A 280 2.33 -14.45 -4.06
N VAL A 281 2.19 -13.64 -5.11
CA VAL A 281 0.96 -12.91 -5.46
C VAL A 281 0.11 -13.67 -6.49
N THR A 282 -1.21 -13.57 -6.35
CA THR A 282 -2.19 -13.95 -7.38
C THR A 282 -2.58 -12.73 -8.23
N PHE A 283 -2.37 -12.82 -9.55
CA PHE A 283 -2.76 -11.82 -10.53
C PHE A 283 -4.01 -12.23 -11.32
N ALA A 284 -5.08 -11.46 -11.25
CA ALA A 284 -6.30 -11.71 -12.03
C ALA A 284 -6.69 -10.51 -12.89
N GLY A 285 -7.30 -10.79 -14.05
CA GLY A 285 -7.56 -9.78 -15.08
C GLY A 285 -6.31 -9.45 -15.91
N THR A 286 -6.31 -8.27 -16.54
CA THR A 286 -5.17 -7.80 -17.35
C THR A 286 -4.26 -6.91 -16.51
N ILE A 287 -3.07 -7.41 -16.22
CA ILE A 287 -2.02 -6.70 -15.47
C ILE A 287 -0.96 -6.22 -16.45
N THR A 288 -0.59 -4.95 -16.38
CA THR A 288 0.52 -4.41 -17.16
C THR A 288 1.79 -4.46 -16.31
N ALA A 289 2.80 -5.20 -16.75
CA ALA A 289 4.14 -5.11 -16.20
C ALA A 289 4.95 -4.09 -16.97
N LEU A 290 5.39 -3.06 -16.26
CA LEU A 290 6.23 -1.99 -16.79
C LEU A 290 7.70 -2.32 -16.58
N LYS A 291 8.59 -1.51 -17.16
CA LYS A 291 10.05 -1.69 -17.05
C LYS A 291 10.48 -1.94 -15.60
N ASP A 292 11.28 -2.98 -15.44
CA ASP A 292 11.90 -3.40 -14.18
C ASP A 292 10.95 -3.86 -13.08
N ALA A 293 9.72 -4.27 -13.41
CA ALA A 293 8.86 -4.99 -12.48
C ALA A 293 9.55 -6.27 -11.98
N LYS A 294 9.57 -6.50 -10.66
CA LYS A 294 10.26 -7.66 -10.05
C LYS A 294 9.28 -8.67 -9.46
N LEU A 295 9.43 -9.95 -9.81
CA LEU A 295 8.63 -11.07 -9.29
C LEU A 295 9.51 -12.08 -8.53
N GLU A 296 8.99 -12.62 -7.42
CA GLU A 296 9.64 -13.64 -6.58
C GLU A 296 8.63 -14.70 -6.10
N GLY A 297 9.07 -15.94 -5.95
CA GLY A 297 8.27 -16.99 -5.30
C GLY A 297 7.19 -17.58 -6.21
N THR A 298 6.00 -17.85 -5.65
CA THR A 298 4.91 -18.53 -6.36
C THR A 298 3.89 -17.51 -6.89
N ILE A 299 3.92 -17.24 -8.18
CA ILE A 299 2.98 -16.32 -8.84
C ILE A 299 1.86 -17.12 -9.49
N LEU A 300 0.62 -16.88 -9.06
CA LEU A 300 -0.56 -17.46 -9.70
C LEU A 300 -1.16 -16.47 -10.68
N ASN A 301 -1.20 -16.80 -11.96
CA ASN A 301 -1.75 -15.96 -13.03
C ASN A 301 -2.84 -16.72 -13.81
N PRO A 302 -4.11 -16.63 -13.37
CA PRO A 302 -5.28 -17.05 -14.16
C PRO A 302 -5.67 -16.05 -15.26
N GLY A 303 -5.09 -14.84 -15.28
CA GLY A 303 -5.42 -13.77 -16.21
C GLY A 303 -4.36 -13.55 -17.28
N GLN A 304 -4.05 -12.29 -17.53
CA GLN A 304 -3.03 -11.88 -18.50
C GLN A 304 -2.02 -10.93 -17.85
N ILE A 305 -0.73 -11.23 -17.98
CA ILE A 305 0.36 -10.31 -17.66
C ILE A 305 0.92 -9.79 -18.98
N VAL A 306 0.78 -8.50 -19.26
CA VAL A 306 1.28 -7.87 -20.49
C VAL A 306 2.59 -7.15 -20.19
N LEU A 307 3.66 -7.53 -20.88
CA LEU A 307 4.89 -6.77 -20.87
C LEU A 307 4.75 -5.58 -21.81
N GLN A 308 4.69 -4.37 -21.25
CA GLN A 308 4.59 -3.15 -22.05
C GLN A 308 5.80 -2.23 -21.82
N PRO A 309 6.30 -1.58 -22.88
CA PRO A 309 7.29 -0.53 -22.75
C PRO A 309 6.74 0.63 -21.90
N TRP A 310 7.62 1.33 -21.19
CA TRP A 310 7.24 2.61 -20.59
C TRP A 310 7.07 3.65 -21.70
N ALA A 311 5.98 4.41 -21.66
CA ALA A 311 5.52 5.40 -22.65
C ALA A 311 6.59 6.03 -23.56
N GLN A 312 6.35 6.05 -24.88
CA GLN A 312 7.05 6.78 -25.96
C GLN A 312 8.60 6.74 -25.99
N GLY A 313 9.25 5.92 -25.18
CA GLY A 313 10.71 5.73 -25.17
C GLY A 313 11.16 4.49 -25.94
N SER A 314 12.47 4.33 -26.09
CA SER A 314 13.12 3.12 -26.63
C SER A 314 13.13 1.93 -25.67
N ASP A 315 12.57 2.09 -24.48
CA ASP A 315 12.65 1.13 -23.38
C ASP A 315 11.65 -0.01 -23.58
N ALA A 316 12.14 -1.25 -23.68
CA ALA A 316 11.27 -2.43 -23.78
C ALA A 316 10.57 -2.74 -22.45
N GLY A 317 9.42 -3.42 -22.52
CA GLY A 317 8.77 -3.97 -21.33
C GLY A 317 9.59 -5.13 -20.77
N SER A 318 9.86 -5.11 -19.47
CA SER A 318 10.64 -6.17 -18.81
C SER A 318 10.03 -6.60 -17.48
N VAL A 319 10.06 -7.91 -17.24
CA VAL A 319 9.89 -8.48 -15.90
C VAL A 319 11.21 -9.11 -15.49
N ASN A 320 11.66 -8.78 -14.28
CA ASN A 320 12.87 -9.34 -13.68
C ASN A 320 12.49 -10.35 -12.60
N ILE A 321 13.05 -11.55 -12.71
CA ILE A 321 12.89 -12.62 -11.75
C ILE A 321 13.95 -12.48 -10.66
N LYS A 322 13.52 -12.44 -9.39
CA LYS A 322 14.40 -12.36 -8.21
C LYS A 322 14.31 -13.68 -7.44
N GLY A 323 15.38 -14.47 -7.52
CA GLY A 323 15.40 -15.83 -6.96
C GLY A 323 14.56 -16.83 -7.75
N PRO A 324 14.36 -18.05 -7.22
CA PRO A 324 13.49 -19.04 -7.82
C PRO A 324 12.04 -18.56 -7.84
N THR A 325 11.43 -18.54 -9.02
CA THR A 325 10.06 -18.10 -9.23
C THR A 325 9.29 -19.10 -10.09
N THR A 326 8.13 -19.51 -9.61
CA THR A 326 7.18 -20.34 -10.38
C THR A 326 6.00 -19.47 -10.79
N ILE A 327 5.64 -19.48 -12.08
CA ILE A 327 4.42 -18.86 -12.58
C ILE A 327 3.46 -19.96 -13.04
N SER A 328 2.29 -20.03 -12.41
CA SER A 328 1.24 -21.04 -12.68
C SER A 328 -0.10 -20.40 -12.98
N GLY A 329 -1.14 -21.20 -13.24
CA GLY A 329 -2.48 -20.75 -13.58
C GLY A 329 -2.73 -20.74 -15.08
N PRO A 330 -4.01 -20.83 -15.52
CA PRO A 330 -4.42 -20.99 -16.92
C PRO A 330 -4.18 -19.76 -17.82
N GLY A 331 -3.50 -18.73 -17.30
CA GLY A 331 -3.35 -17.43 -17.92
C GLY A 331 -2.31 -17.37 -19.03
N VAL A 332 -1.96 -16.13 -19.38
CA VAL A 332 -0.96 -15.83 -20.41
C VAL A 332 -0.02 -14.72 -19.93
N ILE A 333 1.28 -14.91 -20.12
CA ILE A 333 2.27 -13.83 -20.15
C ILE A 333 2.42 -13.40 -21.61
N LEU A 334 1.97 -12.20 -21.92
CA LEU A 334 1.98 -11.63 -23.26
C LEU A 334 3.22 -10.75 -23.44
N MET A 335 4.16 -11.25 -24.24
CA MET A 335 5.36 -10.56 -24.68
C MET A 335 5.11 -9.96 -26.07
N GLU A 336 4.13 -9.09 -26.23
CA GLU A 336 3.90 -8.39 -27.49
C GLU A 336 4.20 -6.91 -27.30
N SER A 337 5.10 -6.38 -28.15
CA SER A 337 5.31 -4.93 -28.26
C SER A 337 4.59 -4.44 -29.51
N GLU A 338 3.98 -3.27 -29.44
CA GLU A 338 3.49 -2.57 -30.63
C GLU A 338 4.64 -1.91 -31.42
N HIS A 339 5.83 -1.80 -30.81
CA HIS A 339 6.99 -1.16 -31.42
C HIS A 339 7.82 -2.17 -32.25
N PRO A 340 8.14 -1.88 -33.53
CA PRO A 340 8.76 -2.84 -34.45
C PRO A 340 10.21 -3.22 -34.11
N THR A 341 10.88 -2.48 -33.22
CA THR A 341 12.29 -2.72 -32.83
C THR A 341 12.49 -3.03 -31.36
N GLN A 342 11.45 -2.94 -30.52
CA GLN A 342 11.59 -3.23 -29.10
C GLN A 342 11.45 -4.72 -28.83
N VAL A 343 12.27 -5.20 -27.89
CA VAL A 343 12.35 -6.61 -27.51
C VAL A 343 11.98 -6.73 -26.06
N ASN A 344 10.74 -7.16 -25.78
CA ASN A 344 10.30 -7.42 -24.41
C ASN A 344 11.16 -8.53 -23.80
N GLY A 345 11.40 -8.44 -22.49
CA GLY A 345 12.35 -9.30 -21.81
C GLY A 345 11.80 -9.94 -20.53
N ILE A 346 12.11 -11.21 -20.33
CA ILE A 346 12.12 -11.81 -19.01
C ILE A 346 13.57 -11.99 -18.59
N GLY A 347 14.00 -11.17 -17.64
CA GLY A 347 15.36 -11.08 -17.14
C GLY A 347 15.48 -11.56 -15.69
N GLY A 348 16.70 -11.50 -15.16
CA GLY A 348 17.02 -11.93 -13.81
C GLY A 348 17.66 -10.82 -13.00
N VAL A 349 17.38 -10.77 -11.70
CA VAL A 349 18.13 -9.91 -10.79
C VAL A 349 19.49 -10.56 -10.49
N PRO A 350 20.63 -9.90 -10.81
CA PRO A 350 21.96 -10.47 -10.59
C PRO A 350 22.19 -10.88 -9.14
N GLY A 351 22.86 -12.02 -8.94
CA GLY A 351 23.20 -12.53 -7.60
C GLY A 351 22.02 -13.08 -6.78
N SER A 352 20.80 -13.13 -7.34
CA SER A 352 19.62 -13.58 -6.60
C SER A 352 19.36 -15.09 -6.65
N GLY A 353 20.14 -15.86 -7.42
CA GLY A 353 19.83 -17.28 -7.68
C GLY A 353 18.63 -17.45 -8.61
N THR A 354 18.48 -16.55 -9.59
CA THR A 354 17.37 -16.51 -10.54
C THR A 354 17.14 -17.84 -11.23
N HIS A 355 15.89 -18.32 -11.20
CA HIS A 355 15.43 -19.44 -12.00
C HIS A 355 13.91 -19.30 -12.21
N LEU A 356 13.45 -19.45 -13.45
CA LEU A 356 12.04 -19.34 -13.79
C LEU A 356 11.45 -20.71 -14.09
N THR A 357 10.37 -21.06 -13.41
CA THR A 357 9.52 -22.21 -13.75
C THR A 357 8.19 -21.73 -14.32
N ILE A 358 7.83 -22.21 -15.51
CA ILE A 358 6.51 -22.02 -16.12
C ILE A 358 5.72 -23.33 -15.94
N ALA A 359 4.65 -23.27 -15.14
CA ALA A 359 3.84 -24.45 -14.83
C ALA A 359 3.02 -24.91 -16.04
N ARG A 360 2.49 -26.14 -15.95
CA ARG A 360 1.80 -26.84 -17.06
C ARG A 360 0.58 -26.10 -17.61
N ASP A 361 -0.09 -25.33 -16.77
CA ASP A 361 -1.29 -24.58 -17.13
C ASP A 361 -0.98 -23.17 -17.64
N GLN A 362 0.27 -22.72 -17.59
CA GLN A 362 0.66 -21.36 -17.94
C GLN A 362 1.15 -21.26 -19.39
N THR A 363 0.94 -20.09 -20.00
CA THR A 363 1.41 -19.78 -21.36
C THR A 363 2.29 -18.54 -21.39
N ILE A 364 3.42 -18.59 -22.10
CA ILE A 364 4.11 -17.39 -22.59
C ILE A 364 3.83 -17.27 -24.09
N ARG A 365 3.39 -16.10 -24.55
CA ARG A 365 3.10 -15.85 -25.96
C ARG A 365 3.72 -14.55 -26.45
N GLY A 366 4.22 -14.55 -27.68
CA GLY A 366 4.57 -13.31 -28.40
C GLY A 366 5.97 -13.35 -29.01
N ARG A 367 6.77 -12.32 -28.73
CA ARG A 367 8.14 -12.10 -29.20
C ARG A 367 8.98 -11.42 -28.12
N GLY A 368 10.29 -11.66 -28.11
CA GLY A 368 11.14 -11.13 -27.06
C GLY A 368 12.32 -12.02 -26.71
N ILE A 369 12.85 -11.84 -25.51
CA ILE A 369 13.94 -12.66 -24.97
C ILE A 369 13.55 -13.18 -23.59
N ILE A 370 13.75 -14.48 -23.37
CA ILE A 370 13.85 -15.07 -22.03
C ILE A 370 15.33 -15.33 -21.79
N GLY A 371 15.93 -14.53 -20.91
CA GLY A 371 17.38 -14.40 -20.72
C GLY A 371 17.92 -15.05 -19.44
N ILE A 372 17.21 -16.04 -18.89
CA ILE A 372 17.45 -16.62 -17.57
C ILE A 372 17.24 -18.14 -17.58
N PRO A 373 17.74 -18.88 -16.58
CA PRO A 373 17.49 -20.30 -16.44
C PRO A 373 16.00 -20.59 -16.41
N LEU A 374 15.57 -21.60 -17.17
CA LEU A 374 14.17 -21.85 -17.45
C LEU A 374 13.82 -23.33 -17.32
N ASP A 375 12.83 -23.62 -16.47
CA ASP A 375 12.04 -24.85 -16.54
C ASP A 375 10.68 -24.55 -17.16
N ASN A 376 10.50 -24.92 -18.42
CA ASN A 376 9.21 -24.83 -19.09
C ASN A 376 8.48 -26.18 -19.00
N TYR A 377 7.33 -26.19 -18.32
CA TYR A 377 6.36 -27.29 -18.35
C TYR A 377 5.04 -26.91 -19.02
N GLY A 378 4.82 -25.62 -19.29
CA GLY A 378 3.64 -25.07 -19.96
C GLY A 378 3.83 -24.90 -21.47
N LEU A 379 3.20 -23.87 -22.02
CA LEU A 379 3.33 -23.50 -23.44
C LEU A 379 4.17 -22.23 -23.60
N ILE A 380 5.19 -22.28 -24.46
CA ILE A 380 5.86 -21.09 -24.97
C ILE A 380 5.59 -21.01 -26.46
N GLU A 381 4.89 -19.95 -26.90
CA GLU A 381 4.36 -19.80 -28.25
C GLU A 381 4.83 -18.51 -28.92
N ALA A 382 5.63 -18.64 -29.97
CA ALA A 382 6.08 -17.52 -30.79
C ALA A 382 5.03 -17.18 -31.88
N THR A 383 4.39 -16.02 -31.77
CA THR A 383 3.31 -15.55 -32.68
C THR A 383 3.64 -14.27 -33.45
N GLY A 384 4.76 -13.61 -33.12
CA GLY A 384 5.14 -12.31 -33.69
C GLY A 384 6.04 -12.36 -34.93
N SER A 385 6.19 -11.21 -35.59
CA SER A 385 7.09 -11.02 -36.74
C SER A 385 8.57 -11.02 -36.38
N LEU A 386 8.91 -10.68 -35.13
CA LEU A 386 10.25 -10.87 -34.58
C LEU A 386 10.32 -12.18 -33.78
N PRO A 387 11.52 -12.76 -33.61
CA PRO A 387 11.67 -13.98 -32.84
C PRO A 387 11.28 -13.84 -31.36
N LEU A 388 10.74 -14.91 -30.80
CA LEU A 388 10.84 -15.20 -29.37
C LEU A 388 12.11 -16.01 -29.15
N THR A 389 13.04 -15.47 -28.38
CA THR A 389 14.37 -16.06 -28.16
C THR A 389 14.49 -16.61 -26.75
N LEU A 390 14.91 -17.86 -26.64
CA LEU A 390 15.31 -18.48 -25.37
C LEU A 390 16.84 -18.50 -25.33
N GLN A 391 17.44 -17.75 -24.40
CA GLN A 391 18.89 -17.74 -24.18
C GLN A 391 19.24 -18.77 -23.10
N LEU A 392 19.82 -19.89 -23.52
CA LEU A 392 20.04 -21.07 -22.68
C LEU A 392 21.48 -21.14 -22.14
N SER A 393 22.19 -20.01 -22.09
CA SER A 393 23.61 -19.91 -21.72
C SER A 393 23.95 -20.21 -20.28
N GLN A 394 22.93 -20.28 -19.43
CA GLN A 394 23.06 -20.70 -18.05
C GLN A 394 22.65 -22.17 -17.92
N ALA A 395 23.34 -22.94 -17.07
CA ALA A 395 23.02 -24.35 -16.87
C ALA A 395 21.66 -24.54 -16.15
N GLY A 396 21.06 -25.73 -16.30
CA GLY A 396 19.85 -26.11 -15.58
C GLY A 396 18.55 -25.70 -16.27
N ASN A 397 18.51 -25.70 -17.60
CA ASN A 397 17.29 -25.50 -18.37
C ASN A 397 16.57 -26.83 -18.62
N THR A 398 15.28 -26.90 -18.29
CA THR A 398 14.41 -28.03 -18.62
C THR A 398 13.31 -27.56 -19.55
N LEU A 399 13.19 -28.14 -20.73
CA LEU A 399 12.15 -27.81 -21.71
C LEU A 399 11.22 -29.01 -21.85
N GLY A 400 10.45 -29.31 -20.81
CA GLY A 400 9.52 -30.45 -20.75
C GLY A 400 8.08 -30.15 -21.19
N GLY A 401 7.78 -28.89 -21.48
CA GLY A 401 6.49 -28.43 -21.99
C GLY A 401 6.44 -28.38 -23.52
N VAL A 402 5.56 -27.53 -24.05
CA VAL A 402 5.43 -27.28 -25.49
C VAL A 402 6.16 -26.00 -25.86
N LEU A 403 7.03 -26.11 -26.86
CA LEU A 403 7.69 -25.01 -27.54
C LEU A 403 7.12 -24.91 -28.95
N ARG A 404 6.37 -23.84 -29.23
CA ARG A 404 5.66 -23.67 -30.51
C ARG A 404 6.08 -22.40 -31.23
N ALA A 405 6.34 -22.51 -32.52
CA ALA A 405 6.36 -21.40 -33.45
C ALA A 405 5.08 -21.42 -34.29
N LYS A 406 4.16 -20.47 -34.05
CA LYS A 406 2.87 -20.36 -34.73
C LYS A 406 2.85 -19.11 -35.60
N GLY A 407 3.23 -19.25 -36.87
CA GLY A 407 3.45 -18.11 -37.78
C GLY A 407 4.65 -17.21 -37.45
N GLY A 408 5.18 -17.27 -36.23
CA GLY A 408 6.38 -16.57 -35.80
C GLY A 408 7.67 -17.40 -35.87
N THR A 409 8.75 -16.87 -35.29
CA THR A 409 10.02 -17.60 -35.13
C THR A 409 10.30 -17.83 -33.65
N LEU A 410 10.50 -19.08 -33.26
CA LEU A 410 11.08 -19.45 -31.96
C LEU A 410 12.56 -19.72 -32.17
N ARG A 411 13.43 -19.09 -31.38
CA ARG A 411 14.89 -19.21 -31.50
C ARG A 411 15.49 -19.69 -30.17
N LEU A 412 16.26 -20.76 -30.20
CA LEU A 412 17.04 -21.24 -29.07
C LEU A 412 18.52 -20.93 -29.34
N VAL A 413 19.20 -20.31 -28.38
CA VAL A 413 20.60 -19.89 -28.54
C VAL A 413 21.44 -20.23 -27.30
N ASP A 414 22.73 -20.42 -27.55
CA ASP A 414 23.82 -20.34 -26.57
C ASP A 414 23.79 -21.35 -25.41
N GLY A 415 23.24 -22.56 -25.53
CA GLY A 415 23.47 -23.54 -24.46
C GLY A 415 22.70 -24.86 -24.51
N THR A 416 22.63 -25.52 -23.35
CA THR A 416 22.12 -26.89 -23.19
C THR A 416 20.76 -26.91 -22.47
N CYS A 417 19.92 -27.88 -22.84
CA CYS A 417 18.65 -28.18 -22.19
C CYS A 417 18.51 -29.68 -21.92
N ASP A 418 17.76 -30.04 -20.88
CA ASP A 418 17.02 -31.30 -20.88
C ASP A 418 15.71 -31.08 -21.66
N CYS A 419 15.67 -31.62 -22.86
CA CYS A 419 14.54 -31.54 -23.77
C CYS A 419 13.86 -32.91 -23.97
N SER A 420 14.16 -33.91 -23.13
CA SER A 420 13.76 -35.32 -23.33
C SER A 420 12.25 -35.58 -23.28
N SER A 421 11.49 -34.71 -22.60
CA SER A 421 10.04 -34.81 -22.44
C SER A 421 9.25 -33.72 -23.16
N GLY A 422 9.93 -32.75 -23.78
CA GLY A 422 9.31 -31.60 -24.43
C GLY A 422 8.80 -31.89 -25.84
N VAL A 423 7.91 -31.01 -26.32
CA VAL A 423 7.39 -31.04 -27.70
C VAL A 423 7.78 -29.76 -28.42
N PHE A 424 8.36 -29.90 -29.61
CA PHE A 424 8.72 -28.79 -30.49
C PHE A 424 7.79 -28.78 -31.70
N GLU A 425 7.03 -27.69 -31.89
CA GLU A 425 6.02 -27.60 -32.94
C GLU A 425 6.20 -26.35 -33.80
N ALA A 426 6.20 -26.53 -35.11
CA ALA A 426 6.08 -25.44 -36.07
C ALA A 426 4.71 -25.54 -36.75
N THR A 427 3.89 -24.51 -36.60
CA THR A 427 2.53 -24.44 -37.19
C THR A 427 2.36 -23.12 -37.93
N GLU A 428 1.42 -23.09 -38.88
CA GLU A 428 1.05 -21.86 -39.62
C GLU A 428 2.25 -21.16 -40.31
N GLY A 429 3.24 -21.95 -40.79
CA GLY A 429 4.46 -21.41 -41.41
C GLY A 429 5.51 -20.91 -40.42
N GLY A 430 5.34 -21.16 -39.12
CA GLY A 430 6.31 -20.82 -38.09
C GLY A 430 7.63 -21.56 -38.25
N LYS A 431 8.68 -21.02 -37.62
CA LYS A 431 10.05 -21.54 -37.69
C LYS A 431 10.63 -21.75 -36.31
N ILE A 432 11.29 -22.89 -36.10
CA ILE A 432 12.14 -23.12 -34.93
C ILE A 432 13.59 -23.07 -35.41
N LEU A 433 14.36 -22.16 -34.84
CA LEU A 433 15.80 -22.01 -35.09
C LEU A 433 16.57 -22.45 -33.85
N ILE A 434 17.57 -23.30 -34.05
CA ILE A 434 18.46 -23.77 -33.00
C ILE A 434 19.87 -23.39 -33.43
N ASP A 435 20.41 -22.33 -32.85
CA ASP A 435 21.77 -21.88 -33.13
C ASP A 435 22.70 -22.62 -32.14
N THR A 436 23.23 -23.74 -32.65
CA THR A 436 24.11 -24.74 -32.03
C THR A 436 24.29 -24.71 -30.50
N VAL A 437 23.75 -25.78 -29.92
CA VAL A 437 23.93 -26.39 -28.60
C VAL A 437 25.40 -26.70 -28.29
#